data_AF-A0A1B1Z276-F1
#
_entry.id   AF-A0A1B1Z276-F1
#
_cell.length_a   1.000
_cell.length_b   1.000
_cell.length_c   1.000
_cell.angle_alpha   90.00
_cell.angle_beta   90.00
_cell.angle_gamma   90.00
#
_symmetry.space_group_name_H-M   'P 1'
#
loop_
_entity.id
_entity.type
_entity.pdbx_description
1 polymer ?
#
loop_
_entity_poly.entity_id
_entity_poly.type
_entity_poly.pdbx_seq_one_letter_code
_entity_poly.pdbx_strand_id
1 'polypeptide(L)' 'MARNNNSNQLVVPGAQQAIDQMKYEIASEFGVNLGPDSTSRANGSVGGEITKRLVAQALGGR' A
#
# COMPACT_ATOMS: atom_id res chain seq x y z
N MET A 1 -24.67 3.43 4.21
CA MET A 1 -23.38 3.69 3.53
C MET A 1 -22.50 2.46 3.68
N ALA A 2 -22.17 1.78 2.58
CA ALA A 2 -21.39 0.55 2.59
C ALA A 2 -19.93 0.84 2.95
N ARG A 3 -19.47 0.31 4.09
CA ARG A 3 -18.06 0.31 4.49
C ARG A 3 -17.35 -0.80 3.70
N ASN A 4 -16.91 -0.49 2.49
CA ASN A 4 -15.96 -1.35 1.77
C ASN A 4 -14.60 -1.23 2.46
N ASN A 5 -14.41 -2.01 3.52
CA ASN A 5 -13.11 -2.25 4.11
C ASN A 5 -12.31 -3.10 3.13
N ASN A 6 -11.54 -2.45 2.25
CA ASN A 6 -10.61 -3.11 1.34
C ASN A 6 -9.42 -3.68 2.13
N SER A 7 -9.66 -4.80 2.81
CA SER A 7 -8.64 -5.57 3.53
C SER A 7 -7.91 -6.47 2.53
N ASN A 8 -6.87 -5.95 1.87
CA ASN A 8 -5.91 -6.83 1.21
C ASN A 8 -5.09 -7.53 2.30
N GLN A 9 -5.50 -8.76 2.63
CA GLN A 9 -4.73 -9.62 3.53
C GLN A 9 -3.41 -10.01 2.83
N LEU A 10 -2.30 -9.98 3.56
CA LEU A 10 -1.03 -10.42 3.00
C LEU A 10 -1.11 -11.91 2.65
N VAL A 11 -0.88 -12.20 1.38
CA VAL A 11 -0.96 -13.57 0.82
C VAL A 11 0.31 -14.37 1.14
N VAL A 12 1.44 -13.69 1.38
CA VAL A 12 2.74 -14.33 1.62
C VAL A 12 3.12 -14.19 3.09
N PRO A 13 3.26 -15.30 3.84
CA PRO A 13 3.79 -15.28 5.20
C PRO A 13 5.18 -14.64 5.26
N GLY A 14 5.40 -13.69 6.17
CA GLY A 14 6.69 -13.01 6.35
C GLY A 14 6.91 -11.76 5.50
N ALA A 15 6.06 -11.47 4.50
CA ALA A 15 6.19 -10.26 3.67
C ALA A 15 5.80 -8.95 4.40
N GLN A 16 5.22 -9.04 5.59
CA GLN A 16 4.68 -7.91 6.35
C GLN A 16 5.71 -6.80 6.58
N GLN A 17 6.92 -7.16 7.03
CA GLN A 17 7.96 -6.16 7.33
C GLN A 17 8.41 -5.42 6.07
N ALA A 18 8.61 -6.13 4.95
CA ALA A 18 9.01 -5.53 3.69
C ALA A 18 7.92 -4.60 3.12
N ILE A 19 6.65 -5.02 3.23
CA ILE A 19 5.51 -4.22 2.77
C ILE A 19 5.30 -3.00 3.67
N ASP A 20 5.51 -3.12 4.99
CA ASP A 20 5.45 -1.99 5.91
C ASP A 20 6.54 -0.96 5.63
N GLN A 21 7.76 -1.41 5.33
CA GLN A 21 8.84 -0.52 4.93
C GLN A 21 8.47 0.25 3.65
N MET A 22 8.01 -0.46 2.62
CA MET A 22 7.56 0.14 1.36
C MET A 22 6.40 1.13 1.56
N LYS A 23 5.47 0.81 2.46
CA LYS A 23 4.33 1.68 2.82
C LYS A 23 4.79 3.02 3.36
N TYR A 24 5.76 3.03 4.30
CA TYR A 24 6.25 4.29 4.89
C TYR A 24 7.13 5.09 3.92
N GLU A 25 7.90 4.40 3.06
CA GLU A 25 8.66 5.05 1.98
C GLU A 25 7.74 5.78 1.02
N ILE A 26 6.73 5.10 0.47
CA ILE A 26 5.75 5.68 -0.46
C ILE A 26 4.94 6.80 0.21
N ALA A 27 4.52 6.61 1.47
CA ALA A 27 3.80 7.64 2.21
C ALA A 27 4.64 8.92 2.33
N SER A 28 5.94 8.78 2.58
CA SER A 28 6.89 9.89 2.64
C SER A 28 7.08 10.55 1.27
N GLU A 29 7.24 9.75 0.20
CA GLU A 29 7.35 10.25 -1.19
C GLU A 29 6.12 11.06 -1.61
N PHE A 30 4.92 10.63 -1.21
CA PHE A 30 3.66 11.27 -1.58
C PHE A 30 3.24 12.40 -0.61
N GLY A 31 4.01 12.62 0.46
CA GLY A 31 3.64 13.58 1.51
C GLY A 31 2.33 13.23 2.23
N VAL A 32 1.98 11.94 2.30
CA VAL A 32 0.75 11.46 2.92
C VAL A 32 1.03 11.06 4.36
N ASN A 33 0.36 11.72 5.31
CA ASN A 33 0.27 11.19 6.67
C ASN A 33 -0.79 10.08 6.71
N LEU A 34 -0.38 8.86 7.01
CA LEU A 34 -1.28 7.71 7.11
C LEU A 34 -2.02 7.73 8.45
N GLY A 35 -3.32 7.58 8.42
CA GLY A 35 -4.11 7.54 9.65
C GLY A 35 -5.60 7.72 9.44
N PRO A 36 -6.39 7.59 10.51
CA PRO A 36 -7.85 7.74 10.47
C PRO A 36 -8.29 9.16 10.10
N ASP A 37 -7.47 10.18 10.40
CA ASP A 37 -7.74 11.59 10.09
C ASP A 37 -7.36 11.97 8.65
N SER A 38 -6.67 11.09 7.94
CA SER A 38 -6.31 11.29 6.53
C SER A 38 -7.44 10.84 5.62
N THR A 39 -7.59 11.49 4.47
CA THR A 39 -8.66 11.13 3.53
C THR A 39 -8.48 9.69 3.05
N SER A 40 -9.58 8.98 2.83
CA SER A 40 -9.53 7.60 2.31
C SER A 40 -8.80 7.52 0.97
N ARG A 41 -8.86 8.58 0.16
CA ARG A 41 -8.13 8.69 -1.11
C ARG A 41 -6.61 8.79 -0.89
N ALA A 42 -6.17 9.59 0.08
CA ALA A 42 -4.75 9.71 0.41
C ALA A 42 -4.19 8.39 0.94
N ASN A 43 -4.86 7.78 1.93
CA ASN A 43 -4.49 6.45 2.43
C ASN A 43 -4.50 5.39 1.31
N GLY A 44 -5.53 5.41 0.45
CA GLY A 44 -5.67 4.49 -0.67
C GLY A 44 -4.60 4.65 -1.74
N SER A 45 -4.08 5.86 -1.96
CA SER A 45 -3.04 6.14 -2.96
C SER A 45 -1.73 5.42 -2.64
N VAL A 46 -1.36 5.34 -1.35
CA VAL A 46 -0.17 4.60 -0.88
C VAL A 46 -0.34 3.10 -1.13
N GLY A 47 -1.50 2.53 -0.78
CA GLY A 47 -1.78 1.11 -1.03
C GLY A 47 -1.79 0.73 -2.51
N GLY A 48 -2.33 1.60 -3.37
CA GLY A 48 -2.32 1.40 -4.82
C GLY A 48 -0.91 1.38 -5.42
N GLU A 49 -0.02 2.26 -4.95
CA GLU A 49 1.36 2.31 -5.42
C GLU A 49 2.19 1.10 -4.95
N ILE A 50 1.95 0.60 -3.73
CA ILE A 50 2.54 -0.68 -3.27
C ILE A 50 2.19 -1.79 -4.27
N THR A 51 0.90 -1.98 -4.58
CA THR A 51 0.47 -3.01 -5.53
C THR A 51 1.09 -2.79 -6.90
N LYS A 52 1.14 -1.55 -7.39
CA LYS A 52 1.75 -1.22 -8.68
C LYS A 52 3.22 -1.62 -8.74
N ARG A 53 4.01 -1.30 -7.71
CA ARG A 53 5.43 -1.67 -7.64
C ARG A 53 5.64 -3.17 -7.55
N LEU A 54 4.87 -3.87 -6.72
CA LEU A 54 4.93 -5.32 -6.60
C LEU A 54 4.59 -6.03 -7.93
N VAL A 55 3.55 -5.57 -8.61
CA VAL A 55 3.17 -6.10 -9.93
C VAL A 55 4.24 -5.80 -10.97
N ALA A 56 4.79 -4.58 -10.98
CA ALA A 56 5.88 -4.21 -11.88
C ALA A 56 7.13 -5.08 -11.66
N GLN A 57 7.50 -5.38 -10.41
CA GLN A 57 8.61 -6.28 -10.08
C GLN A 57 8.34 -7.72 -10.54
N ALA A 58 7.12 -8.20 -10.37
CA ALA A 58 6.73 -9.55 -10.81
C ALA A 58 6.66 -9.69 -12.35
N LEU A 59 6.24 -8.64 -13.06
CA LEU A 59 6.08 -8.65 -14.52
C LEU A 59 7.33 -8.19 -15.29
N GLY A 60 8.19 -7.39 -14.66
CA GLY A 60 9.40 -6.81 -15.24
C GLY A 60 10.62 -7.73 -15.20
N GLY A 61 10.51 -8.93 -14.64
CA GLY A 61 11.57 -9.95 -14.63
C GLY A 61 11.67 -10.80 -15.90
N ARG A 62 11.54 -10.19 -17.09
CA ARG A 62 11.90 -10.82 -18.36
C ARG A 62 13.25 -10.35 -18.83
#